data_AF-A0AAV2UT19-F1
#
_entry.id   AF-A0AAV2UT19-F1
#
_cell.length_a   1.000
_cell.length_b   1.000
_cell.length_c   1.000
_cell.angle_alpha   90.00
_cell.angle_beta   90.00
_cell.angle_gamma   90.00
#
_symmetry.space_group_name_H-M   'P 1'
#
loop_
_entity.id
_entity.type
_entity.pdbx_description
1 polymer ?
#
loop_
_entity_poly.entity_id
_entity_poly.type
_entity_poly.pdbx_seq_one_letter_code
_entity_poly.pdbx_strand_id
1 'polypeptide(L)'
;MESELIEFPQWLVPAIKIKVKEFLSSLQNMSEVFSHEPSSFYYLFANDQLQNFKRFQSIYTSTHMKDIWVELYKISSEATEELATDFFTFEHAYSQIIFMHESNVEKILKSKIALKRLQEALEIIPTENDSPFDHVSTSMPKEFPDMLNIFIENLKEKINKFELNESNISYYSTYLCPITKKFKGSLGLRTFFVHKLYLFFQKHYGAPMYSKIATIIFVIFGEALDSNHVLKLCKDANKHLGEDYIFRK
;
A
#
# COMPACT_ATOMS: atom_id res chain seq x y z
N MET A 1 12.35 20.75 -13.65
CA MET A 1 12.97 20.38 -12.36
C MET A 1 14.38 19.97 -12.72
N GLU A 2 15.37 20.80 -12.43
CA GLU A 2 16.76 20.51 -12.81
C GLU A 2 17.13 19.14 -12.26
N SER A 3 17.52 18.24 -13.15
CA SER A 3 18.27 17.04 -12.83
C SER A 3 19.66 17.46 -12.35
N GLU A 4 19.73 18.27 -11.29
CA GLU A 4 20.97 18.61 -10.62
C GLU A 4 21.70 17.29 -10.41
N LEU A 5 22.85 17.21 -11.05
CA LEU A 5 23.63 16.01 -11.26
C LEU A 5 23.76 15.29 -9.92
N ILE A 6 23.06 14.17 -9.76
CA ILE A 6 23.35 13.27 -8.65
C ILE A 6 24.78 12.77 -8.88
N GLU A 7 25.70 13.33 -8.12
CA GLU A 7 27.07 12.86 -8.11
C GLU A 7 27.11 11.52 -7.37
N PHE A 8 26.96 10.45 -8.13
CA PHE A 8 27.12 9.11 -7.59
C PHE A 8 28.58 8.91 -7.18
N PRO A 9 28.84 8.39 -5.98
CA PRO A 9 30.20 8.17 -5.52
C PRO A 9 30.92 7.13 -6.39
N GLN A 10 32.24 7.25 -6.50
CA GLN A 10 33.05 6.36 -7.34
C GLN A 10 32.89 4.88 -6.98
N TRP A 11 32.67 4.59 -5.69
CA TRP A 11 32.51 3.22 -5.19
C TRP A 11 31.19 2.55 -5.57
N LEU A 12 30.15 3.30 -5.97
CA LEU A 12 28.88 2.69 -6.36
C LEU A 12 29.07 1.94 -7.68
N VAL A 13 28.55 0.72 -7.75
CA VAL A 13 28.69 -0.19 -8.90
C VAL A 13 28.23 0.53 -10.18
N PRO A 14 29.04 0.55 -11.27
CA PRO A 14 28.70 1.29 -12.49
C PRO A 14 27.35 0.92 -13.10
N ALA A 15 27.00 -0.37 -13.12
CA ALA A 15 25.72 -0.84 -13.64
C ALA A 15 24.52 -0.24 -12.88
N ILE A 16 24.61 -0.15 -11.55
CA ILE A 16 23.57 0.48 -10.71
C ILE A 16 23.42 1.97 -11.06
N LYS A 17 24.54 2.69 -11.25
CA LYS A 17 24.50 4.11 -11.67
C LYS A 17 23.76 4.29 -12.99
N ILE A 18 24.08 3.45 -13.97
CA ILE A 18 23.45 3.48 -15.29
C ILE A 18 21.95 3.22 -15.14
N LYS A 19 21.58 2.15 -14.44
CA LYS A 19 20.17 1.76 -14.26
C LYS A 19 19.32 2.83 -13.60
N VAL A 20 19.84 3.44 -12.53
CA VAL A 20 19.15 4.55 -11.83
C VAL A 20 19.01 5.76 -12.73
N LYS A 21 20.05 6.12 -13.50
CA LYS A 21 19.99 7.24 -14.46
C LYS A 21 18.97 6.99 -15.56
N GLU A 22 18.96 5.80 -16.16
CA GLU A 22 17.98 5.41 -17.19
C GLU A 22 16.55 5.50 -16.65
N PHE A 23 16.31 5.02 -15.43
CA PHE A 23 15.00 5.09 -14.80
C PHE A 23 14.57 6.55 -14.56
N LEU A 24 15.45 7.40 -14.01
CA LEU A 24 15.16 8.81 -13.79
C LEU A 24 14.88 9.56 -15.10
N SER A 25 15.67 9.31 -16.15
CA SER A 25 15.46 9.90 -17.47
C SER A 25 14.13 9.43 -18.07
N SER A 26 13.75 8.16 -17.89
CA SER A 26 12.44 7.66 -18.31
C SER A 26 11.27 8.40 -17.63
N LEU A 27 11.37 8.65 -16.33
CA LEU A 27 10.37 9.40 -15.58
C LEU A 27 10.30 10.87 -16.01
N GLN A 28 11.45 11.51 -16.26
CA GLN A 28 11.52 12.88 -16.76
C GLN A 28 10.85 12.99 -18.13
N ASN A 29 11.21 12.11 -19.06
CA ASN A 29 10.59 12.05 -20.39
C ASN A 29 9.08 11.85 -20.28
N MET A 30 8.61 10.96 -19.39
CA MET A 30 7.18 10.76 -19.16
C MET A 30 6.52 12.04 -18.64
N SER A 31 7.10 12.71 -17.65
CA SER A 31 6.57 13.97 -17.12
C SER A 31 6.55 15.09 -18.16
N GLU A 32 7.51 15.14 -19.08
CA GLU A 32 7.58 16.13 -20.14
C GLU A 32 6.51 15.87 -21.22
N VAL A 33 6.39 14.61 -21.67
CA VAL A 33 5.38 14.20 -22.66
C VAL A 33 3.98 14.53 -22.17
N PHE A 34 3.66 14.26 -20.90
CA PHE A 34 2.34 14.50 -20.33
C PHE A 34 2.20 15.87 -19.64
N SER A 35 3.15 16.78 -19.82
CA SER A 35 3.15 18.11 -19.16
C SER A 35 1.97 19.00 -19.52
N HIS A 36 1.39 18.79 -20.70
CA HIS A 36 0.19 19.47 -21.18
C HIS A 36 -1.10 18.93 -20.55
N GLU A 37 -1.04 17.79 -19.86
CA GLU A 37 -2.14 17.22 -19.08
C GLU A 37 -1.69 16.93 -17.64
N PRO A 38 -1.54 17.96 -16.78
CA PRO A 38 -1.03 17.79 -15.42
C PRO A 38 -1.91 16.92 -14.51
N SER A 39 -3.17 16.70 -14.89
CA SER A 39 -4.10 15.81 -14.19
C SER A 39 -4.04 14.36 -14.67
N SER A 40 -3.26 14.06 -15.72
CA SER A 40 -3.12 12.70 -16.24
C SER A 40 -2.43 11.80 -15.22
N PHE A 41 -2.84 10.53 -15.19
CA PHE A 41 -2.25 9.52 -14.32
C PHE A 41 -0.73 9.40 -14.53
N TYR A 42 -0.29 9.44 -15.79
CA TYR A 42 1.13 9.31 -16.15
C TYR A 42 1.98 10.49 -15.66
N TYR A 43 1.48 11.72 -15.78
CA TYR A 43 2.17 12.90 -15.27
C TYR A 43 2.28 12.88 -13.74
N LEU A 44 1.18 12.56 -13.05
CA LEU A 44 1.15 12.49 -11.59
C LEU A 44 2.06 11.37 -11.06
N PHE A 45 2.02 10.20 -11.68
CA PHE A 45 2.91 9.08 -11.36
C PHE A 45 4.38 9.48 -11.52
N ALA A 46 4.77 10.02 -12.67
CA ALA A 46 6.15 10.39 -12.96
C ALA A 46 6.69 11.43 -11.96
N ASN A 47 5.89 12.46 -11.66
CA ASN A 47 6.28 13.48 -10.69
C ASN A 47 6.40 12.95 -9.27
N ASP A 48 5.48 12.09 -8.83
CA ASP A 48 5.54 11.42 -7.52
C ASP A 48 6.84 10.61 -7.39
N GLN A 49 7.19 9.82 -8.41
CA GLN A 49 8.43 9.03 -8.40
C GLN A 49 9.69 9.93 -8.35
N LEU A 50 9.70 11.01 -9.12
CA LEU A 50 10.82 11.96 -9.13
C LEU A 50 10.97 12.70 -7.79
N GLN A 51 9.87 12.98 -7.08
CA GLN A 51 9.92 13.54 -5.73
C GLN A 51 10.42 12.51 -4.71
N ASN A 52 9.94 11.27 -4.79
CA ASN A 52 10.35 10.18 -3.91
C ASN A 52 11.84 9.86 -4.03
N PHE A 53 12.44 10.08 -5.21
CA PHE A 53 13.88 9.92 -5.40
C PHE A 53 14.73 10.69 -4.38
N LYS A 54 14.32 11.91 -3.95
CA LYS A 54 15.07 12.68 -2.95
C LYS A 54 15.24 11.91 -1.63
N ARG A 55 14.24 11.11 -1.24
CA ARG A 55 14.32 10.26 -0.05
C ARG A 55 15.26 9.07 -0.25
N PHE A 56 15.28 8.50 -1.45
CA PHE A 56 16.10 7.32 -1.76
C PHE A 56 17.52 7.64 -2.23
N GLN A 57 17.84 8.91 -2.47
CA GLN A 57 19.17 9.35 -2.87
C GLN A 57 20.26 8.86 -1.89
N SER A 58 19.96 8.80 -0.60
CA SER A 58 20.88 8.31 0.44
C SER A 58 21.27 6.84 0.24
N ILE A 59 20.40 6.01 -0.35
CA ILE A 59 20.69 4.60 -0.65
C ILE A 59 21.88 4.48 -1.61
N TYR A 60 22.04 5.42 -2.54
CA TYR A 60 23.09 5.39 -3.56
C TYR A 60 24.34 6.18 -3.17
N THR A 61 24.26 7.04 -2.15
CA THR A 61 25.33 8.00 -1.80
C THR A 61 25.91 7.76 -0.41
N SER A 62 25.19 7.11 0.49
CA SER A 62 25.64 6.82 1.86
C SER A 62 26.73 5.75 1.89
N THR A 63 27.81 6.02 2.64
CA THR A 63 28.89 5.05 2.86
C THR A 63 28.43 3.78 3.57
N HIS A 64 27.35 3.84 4.35
CA HIS A 64 26.74 2.66 4.97
C HIS A 64 26.21 1.63 3.95
N MET A 65 25.93 2.06 2.71
CA MET A 65 25.44 1.19 1.63
C MET A 65 26.57 0.61 0.77
N LYS A 66 27.81 1.09 0.93
CA LYS A 66 28.93 0.72 0.06
C LYS A 66 29.13 -0.80 0.00
N ASP A 67 29.30 -1.43 1.14
CA ASP A 67 29.58 -2.87 1.20
C ASP A 67 28.36 -3.70 0.80
N ILE A 68 27.15 -3.20 1.12
CA ILE A 68 25.89 -3.87 0.74
C ILE A 68 25.77 -3.97 -0.77
N TRP A 69 25.96 -2.86 -1.51
CA TRP A 69 25.86 -2.88 -2.96
C TRP A 69 26.89 -3.80 -3.61
N VAL A 70 28.13 -3.79 -3.12
CA VAL A 70 29.21 -4.64 -3.63
C VAL A 70 28.92 -6.12 -3.35
N GLU A 71 28.47 -6.45 -2.14
CA GLU A 71 28.15 -7.83 -1.75
C GLU A 71 26.96 -8.38 -2.53
N LEU A 72 25.85 -7.62 -2.62
CA LEU A 72 24.66 -8.05 -3.35
C LEU A 72 24.97 -8.27 -4.82
N TYR A 73 25.72 -7.35 -5.45
CA TYR A 73 26.06 -7.46 -6.87
C TYR A 73 26.96 -8.67 -7.17
N LYS A 74 27.84 -9.04 -6.23
CA LYS A 74 28.65 -10.27 -6.34
C LYS A 74 27.82 -11.54 -6.26
N ILE A 75 26.70 -11.53 -5.53
CA ILE A 75 25.80 -12.68 -5.44
C ILE A 75 24.91 -12.76 -6.68
N SER A 76 24.29 -11.65 -7.07
CA SER A 76 23.45 -11.54 -8.27
C SER A 76 23.41 -10.11 -8.78
N SER A 77 23.99 -9.85 -9.95
CA SER A 77 23.97 -8.53 -10.59
C SER A 77 22.55 -8.12 -10.98
N GLU A 78 21.81 -9.04 -11.60
CA GLU A 78 20.44 -8.82 -12.08
C GLU A 78 19.49 -8.42 -10.94
N ALA A 79 19.46 -9.21 -9.86
CA ALA A 79 18.62 -8.89 -8.71
C ALA A 79 19.03 -7.59 -8.02
N THR A 80 20.33 -7.25 -8.05
CA THR A 80 20.81 -6.01 -7.45
C THR A 80 20.41 -4.78 -8.26
N GLU A 81 20.43 -4.89 -9.59
CA GLU A 81 19.92 -3.85 -10.49
C GLU A 81 18.40 -3.68 -10.37
N GLU A 82 17.65 -4.78 -10.25
CA GLU A 82 16.20 -4.76 -9.99
C GLU A 82 15.89 -4.05 -8.66
N LEU A 83 16.58 -4.43 -7.57
CA LEU A 83 16.44 -3.79 -6.25
C LEU A 83 16.73 -2.29 -6.33
N ALA A 84 17.74 -1.88 -7.10
CA ALA A 84 18.11 -0.49 -7.26
C ALA A 84 16.99 0.35 -7.89
N THR A 85 16.11 -0.23 -8.71
CA THR A 85 14.93 0.45 -9.27
C THR A 85 13.65 0.23 -8.47
N ASP A 86 13.56 -0.84 -7.69
CA ASP A 86 12.37 -1.18 -6.92
C ASP A 86 12.09 -0.19 -5.77
N PHE A 87 13.12 0.43 -5.19
CA PHE A 87 12.95 1.42 -4.12
C PHE A 87 11.98 2.55 -4.49
N PHE A 88 12.00 2.97 -5.75
CA PHE A 88 11.10 4.01 -6.26
C PHE A 88 9.64 3.58 -6.18
N THR A 89 9.36 2.34 -6.59
CA THR A 89 7.98 1.84 -6.71
C THR A 89 7.39 1.46 -5.35
N PHE A 90 8.21 1.19 -4.34
CA PHE A 90 7.74 0.79 -3.01
C PHE A 90 6.89 1.88 -2.33
N GLU A 91 7.34 3.12 -2.33
CA GLU A 91 6.57 4.20 -1.70
C GLU A 91 5.26 4.47 -2.44
N HIS A 92 5.29 4.45 -3.78
CA HIS A 92 4.09 4.57 -4.58
C HIS A 92 3.07 3.46 -4.28
N ALA A 93 3.54 2.22 -4.24
CA ALA A 93 2.72 1.07 -3.89
C ALA A 93 2.12 1.24 -2.49
N TYR A 94 2.89 1.70 -1.50
CA TYR A 94 2.37 1.96 -0.16
C TYR A 94 1.27 3.03 -0.18
N SER A 95 1.48 4.16 -0.87
CA SER A 95 0.49 5.24 -1.01
C SER A 95 -0.81 4.76 -1.66
N GLN A 96 -0.72 3.94 -2.72
CA GLN A 96 -1.90 3.34 -3.36
C GLN A 96 -2.67 2.43 -2.40
N ILE A 97 -1.98 1.58 -1.63
CA ILE A 97 -2.64 0.67 -0.68
C ILE A 97 -3.35 1.49 0.42
N ILE A 98 -2.72 2.55 0.94
CA ILE A 98 -3.34 3.46 1.91
C ILE A 98 -4.59 4.11 1.32
N PHE A 99 -4.51 4.65 0.10
CA PHE A 99 -5.65 5.26 -0.59
C PHE A 99 -6.82 4.28 -0.76
N MET A 100 -6.54 3.05 -1.21
CA MET A 100 -7.56 2.01 -1.37
C MET A 100 -8.17 1.60 -0.03
N HIS A 101 -7.38 1.55 1.04
CA HIS A 101 -7.86 1.28 2.38
C HIS A 101 -8.80 2.39 2.86
N GLU A 102 -8.39 3.65 2.76
CA GLU A 102 -9.20 4.79 3.19
C GLU A 102 -10.50 4.93 2.39
N SER A 103 -10.45 4.68 1.07
CA SER A 103 -11.65 4.64 0.22
C SER A 103 -12.64 3.55 0.65
N ASN A 104 -12.14 2.37 1.05
CA ASN A 104 -13.00 1.28 1.52
C ASN A 104 -13.59 1.58 2.91
N VAL A 105 -12.81 2.13 3.84
CA VAL A 105 -13.31 2.59 5.14
C VAL A 105 -14.43 3.62 4.97
N GLU A 106 -14.25 4.58 4.06
CA GLU A 106 -15.24 5.61 3.77
C GLU A 106 -16.54 5.00 3.20
N LYS A 107 -16.42 4.03 2.27
CA LYS A 107 -17.58 3.31 1.72
C LYS A 107 -18.34 2.55 2.81
N ILE A 108 -17.63 1.85 3.71
CA ILE A 108 -18.24 1.16 4.85
C ILE A 108 -18.99 2.15 5.74
N LEU A 109 -18.38 3.29 6.09
CA LEU A 109 -19.00 4.30 6.93
C LEU A 109 -20.27 4.87 6.28
N LYS A 110 -20.20 5.25 5.00
CA LYS A 110 -21.37 5.73 4.24
C LYS A 110 -22.49 4.68 4.20
N SER A 111 -22.15 3.41 4.00
CA SER A 111 -23.12 2.32 4.05
C SER A 111 -23.72 2.15 5.46
N LYS A 112 -22.93 2.20 6.53
CA LYS A 112 -23.46 2.13 7.91
C LYS A 112 -24.42 3.27 8.24
N ILE A 113 -24.12 4.49 7.79
CA ILE A 113 -25.01 5.65 7.95
C ILE A 113 -26.33 5.43 7.17
N ALA A 114 -26.25 4.96 5.92
CA ALA A 114 -27.43 4.66 5.12
C ALA A 114 -28.29 3.55 5.76
N LEU A 115 -27.66 2.48 6.27
CA LEU A 115 -28.33 1.41 6.98
C LEU A 115 -29.09 1.96 8.18
N LYS A 116 -28.44 2.78 9.01
CA LYS A 116 -29.06 3.40 10.19
C LYS A 116 -30.27 4.24 9.81
N ARG A 117 -30.16 5.08 8.77
CA ARG A 117 -31.27 5.93 8.29
C ARG A 117 -32.43 5.11 7.75
N LEU A 118 -32.17 4.00 7.07
CA LEU A 118 -33.20 3.09 6.56
C LEU A 118 -33.91 2.35 7.70
N GLN A 119 -33.17 1.93 8.74
CA GLN A 119 -33.74 1.34 9.95
C GLN A 119 -34.60 2.34 10.73
N GLU A 120 -34.10 3.57 10.94
CA GLU A 120 -34.87 4.67 11.55
C GLU A 120 -36.14 4.96 10.74
N ALA A 121 -36.06 4.97 9.40
CA ALA A 121 -37.24 5.15 8.54
C ALA A 121 -38.25 4.00 8.67
N LEU A 122 -37.79 2.75 8.81
CA LEU A 122 -38.65 1.57 8.99
C LEU A 122 -39.38 1.59 10.34
N GLU A 123 -38.72 2.08 11.41
CA GLU A 123 -39.32 2.24 12.75
C GLU A 123 -40.42 3.30 12.80
N ILE A 124 -40.36 4.32 11.93
CA ILE A 124 -41.36 5.40 11.85
C ILE A 124 -42.57 4.99 10.99
N ILE A 125 -42.46 3.91 10.19
CA ILE A 125 -43.61 3.41 9.43
C ILE A 125 -44.59 2.79 10.42
N PRO A 126 -45.83 3.29 10.49
CA PRO A 126 -46.84 2.72 11.37
C PRO A 126 -47.12 1.27 10.97
N THR A 127 -46.82 0.35 11.87
CA THR A 127 -47.15 -1.07 11.77
C THR A 127 -48.62 -1.24 12.15
N GLU A 128 -49.53 -1.04 11.19
CA GLU A 128 -50.98 -1.23 11.24
C GLU A 128 -51.70 -0.99 12.62
N ASN A 129 -52.55 0.05 12.64
CA ASN A 129 -53.77 0.21 13.47
C ASN A 129 -53.70 0.78 14.90
N ASP A 130 -53.06 1.92 15.14
CA ASP A 130 -53.32 2.73 16.34
C ASP A 130 -53.41 4.24 16.05
N SER A 131 -54.31 4.64 15.15
CA SER A 131 -54.71 6.05 15.02
C SER A 131 -56.22 6.20 14.87
N PRO A 132 -56.91 6.97 15.74
CA PRO A 132 -58.36 7.18 15.70
C PRO A 132 -58.82 8.14 14.58
N PHE A 133 -57.95 8.49 13.62
CA PHE A 133 -58.22 9.43 12.54
C PHE A 133 -58.18 8.74 11.17
N ASP A 134 -59.14 7.85 10.95
CA ASP A 134 -59.25 6.93 9.82
C ASP A 134 -59.83 7.59 8.53
N HIS A 135 -59.53 8.87 8.29
CA HIS A 135 -60.12 9.64 7.18
C HIS A 135 -59.12 10.24 6.19
N VAL A 136 -57.81 9.98 6.37
CA VAL A 136 -56.81 10.29 5.36
C VAL A 136 -56.15 8.98 4.96
N SER A 137 -56.73 8.32 3.95
CA SER A 137 -56.10 7.16 3.33
C SER A 137 -54.83 7.64 2.61
N THR A 138 -53.71 7.63 3.31
CA THR A 138 -52.40 7.44 2.70
C THR A 138 -52.00 6.02 3.05
N SER A 139 -52.60 5.06 2.36
CA SER A 139 -52.12 3.68 2.35
C SER A 139 -50.70 3.73 1.80
N MET A 140 -49.71 3.73 2.69
CA MET A 140 -48.35 3.40 2.29
C MET A 140 -48.47 2.01 1.64
N PRO A 141 -48.02 1.83 0.38
CA PRO A 141 -48.09 0.52 -0.26
C PRO A 141 -47.43 -0.50 0.68
N LYS A 142 -48.08 -1.64 0.95
CA LYS A 142 -47.46 -2.73 1.75
C LYS A 142 -46.10 -3.15 1.20
N GLU A 143 -45.90 -2.90 -0.08
CA GLU A 143 -44.67 -3.08 -0.85
C GLU A 143 -43.51 -2.16 -0.38
N PHE A 144 -43.77 -1.03 0.29
CA PHE A 144 -42.75 -0.07 0.69
C PHE A 144 -41.91 -0.54 1.90
N PRO A 145 -42.49 -1.02 3.01
CA PRO A 145 -41.74 -1.73 4.06
C PRO A 145 -40.95 -2.93 3.53
N ASP A 146 -41.54 -3.73 2.64
CA ASP A 146 -40.88 -4.90 2.04
C ASP A 146 -39.69 -4.49 1.17
N MET A 147 -39.85 -3.44 0.34
CA MET A 147 -38.74 -2.86 -0.42
C MET A 147 -37.63 -2.33 0.50
N LEU A 148 -37.96 -1.62 1.58
CA LEU A 148 -36.97 -1.14 2.55
C LEU A 148 -36.22 -2.28 3.22
N ASN A 149 -36.90 -3.37 3.61
CA ASN A 149 -36.26 -4.56 4.17
C ASN A 149 -35.29 -5.21 3.16
N ILE A 150 -35.68 -5.32 1.88
CA ILE A 150 -34.79 -5.81 0.81
C ILE A 150 -33.56 -4.91 0.67
N PHE A 151 -33.74 -3.58 0.69
CA PHE A 151 -32.62 -2.65 0.65
C PHE A 151 -31.69 -2.79 1.86
N ILE A 152 -32.24 -2.95 3.07
CA ILE A 152 -31.49 -3.17 4.31
C ILE A 152 -30.64 -4.43 4.21
N GLU A 153 -31.21 -5.56 3.78
CA GLU A 153 -30.46 -6.82 3.64
C GLU A 153 -29.36 -6.73 2.59
N ASN A 154 -29.65 -6.17 1.40
CA ASN A 154 -28.63 -5.92 0.38
C ASN A 154 -27.49 -5.04 0.89
N LEU A 155 -27.80 -4.06 1.74
CA LEU A 155 -26.81 -3.14 2.28
C LEU A 155 -25.99 -3.78 3.40
N LYS A 156 -26.59 -4.65 4.23
CA LYS A 156 -25.88 -5.51 5.19
C LYS A 156 -24.94 -6.48 4.47
N GLU A 157 -25.38 -7.15 3.41
CA GLU A 157 -24.52 -8.02 2.60
C GLU A 157 -23.35 -7.24 1.99
N LYS A 158 -23.61 -6.03 1.48
CA LYS A 158 -22.56 -5.16 0.94
C LYS A 158 -21.55 -4.72 2.00
N ILE A 159 -22.01 -4.36 3.20
CA ILE A 159 -21.15 -4.05 4.35
C ILE A 159 -20.32 -5.29 4.73
N ASN A 160 -20.96 -6.45 4.89
CA ASN A 160 -20.28 -7.71 5.19
C ASN A 160 -19.23 -8.04 4.13
N LYS A 161 -19.51 -7.84 2.84
CA LYS A 161 -18.53 -8.03 1.77
C LYS A 161 -17.34 -7.08 1.88
N PHE A 162 -17.57 -5.81 2.21
CA PHE A 162 -16.47 -4.86 2.44
C PHE A 162 -15.66 -5.19 3.69
N GLU A 163 -16.32 -5.56 4.80
CA GLU A 163 -15.66 -5.95 6.05
C GLU A 163 -14.90 -7.28 5.90
N LEU A 164 -15.43 -8.23 5.12
CA LEU A 164 -14.73 -9.45 4.71
C LEU A 164 -13.54 -9.12 3.82
N ASN A 165 -13.64 -8.14 2.91
CA ASN A 165 -12.50 -7.69 2.11
C ASN A 165 -11.45 -6.93 2.94
N GLU A 166 -11.83 -6.19 3.98
CA GLU A 166 -10.89 -5.56 4.91
C GLU A 166 -10.22 -6.56 5.85
N SER A 167 -10.95 -7.56 6.34
CA SER A 167 -10.44 -8.62 7.22
C SER A 167 -9.66 -9.69 6.45
N ASN A 168 -9.96 -9.86 5.17
CA ASN A 168 -9.14 -10.65 4.27
C ASN A 168 -7.91 -9.83 3.87
N ILE A 169 -6.88 -9.96 4.70
CA ILE A 169 -5.54 -9.38 4.49
C ILE A 169 -5.04 -9.65 3.06
N SER A 170 -5.49 -10.74 2.41
CA SER A 170 -5.23 -11.07 1.00
C SER A 170 -5.66 -10.01 -0.02
N TYR A 171 -6.70 -9.23 0.27
CA TYR A 171 -7.25 -8.24 -0.67
C TYR A 171 -6.27 -7.07 -0.90
N TYR A 172 -5.47 -6.74 0.12
CA TYR A 172 -4.39 -5.76 0.03
C TYR A 172 -3.00 -6.41 0.00
N SER A 173 -2.91 -7.68 0.38
CA SER A 173 -1.70 -8.47 0.27
C SER A 173 -1.69 -9.21 -1.05
N THR A 174 -1.21 -8.51 -2.08
CA THR A 174 -0.35 -9.24 -3.01
C THR A 174 1.03 -9.44 -2.40
N TYR A 175 1.65 -8.52 -1.64
CA TYR A 175 2.91 -8.83 -0.88
C TYR A 175 3.18 -7.90 0.34
N LEU A 176 2.35 -8.05 1.38
CA LEU A 176 2.48 -7.74 2.84
C LEU A 176 2.74 -6.31 3.33
N CYS A 177 1.69 -5.48 3.31
CA CYS A 177 1.53 -4.36 4.26
C CYS A 177 0.56 -4.79 5.38
N PRO A 178 0.95 -4.77 6.68
CA PRO A 178 -0.03 -4.89 7.75
C PRO A 178 -0.71 -3.52 7.90
N ILE A 179 -1.59 -3.13 6.98
CA ILE A 179 -2.45 -1.96 7.22
C ILE A 179 -3.51 -2.38 8.24
N THR A 180 -3.13 -2.35 9.51
CA THR A 180 -4.09 -2.29 10.62
C THR A 180 -4.31 -0.83 10.99
N LYS A 181 -5.37 -0.53 11.75
CA LYS A 181 -5.60 0.82 12.33
C LYS A 181 -4.38 1.40 13.07
N LYS A 182 -3.40 0.57 13.45
CA LYS A 182 -2.15 0.94 14.14
C LYS A 182 -0.99 1.37 13.22
N PHE A 183 -1.11 1.26 11.89
CA PHE A 183 0.00 1.53 10.94
C PHE A 183 -0.28 2.70 9.99
N LYS A 184 -0.89 3.78 10.48
CA LYS A 184 -0.92 5.07 9.75
C LYS A 184 0.36 5.86 10.08
N GLY A 185 1.02 6.43 9.06
CA GLY A 185 2.20 7.30 9.22
C GLY A 185 3.56 6.62 8.95
N SER A 186 4.64 7.24 9.42
CA SER A 186 6.04 6.85 9.12
C SER A 186 6.39 5.42 9.54
N LEU A 187 5.81 4.94 10.65
CA LEU A 187 6.00 3.58 11.14
C LEU A 187 5.42 2.51 10.19
N GLY A 188 4.29 2.80 9.56
CA GLY A 188 3.65 1.91 8.57
C GLY A 188 4.49 1.78 7.30
N LEU A 189 4.95 2.91 6.77
CA LEU A 189 5.82 2.95 5.59
C LEU A 189 7.14 2.20 5.85
N ARG A 190 7.75 2.38 7.02
CA ARG A 190 8.96 1.65 7.40
C ARG A 190 8.74 0.14 7.46
N THR A 191 7.65 -0.29 8.10
CA THR A 191 7.31 -1.71 8.22
C THR A 191 7.05 -2.33 6.85
N PHE A 192 6.39 -1.58 5.95
CA PHE A 192 6.20 -1.98 4.57
C PHE A 192 7.54 -2.18 3.83
N PHE A 193 8.48 -1.24 3.95
CA PHE A 193 9.81 -1.39 3.36
C PHE A 193 10.55 -2.61 3.91
N VAL A 194 10.49 -2.86 5.22
CA VAL A 194 11.07 -4.06 5.85
C VAL A 194 10.53 -5.34 5.20
N HIS A 195 9.21 -5.43 5.02
CA HIS A 195 8.59 -6.61 4.41
C HIS A 195 8.93 -6.77 2.93
N LYS A 196 8.95 -5.68 2.16
CA LYS A 196 9.33 -5.73 0.75
C LYS A 196 10.76 -6.21 0.57
N LEU A 197 11.70 -5.66 1.34
CA LEU A 197 13.09 -6.09 1.31
C LEU A 197 13.26 -7.55 1.76
N TYR A 198 12.53 -7.96 2.80
CA TYR A 198 12.53 -9.35 3.26
C TYR A 198 12.12 -10.33 2.16
N LEU A 199 10.98 -10.06 1.51
CA LEU A 199 10.46 -10.91 0.43
C LEU A 199 11.38 -10.87 -0.79
N PHE A 200 11.91 -9.70 -1.14
CA PHE A 200 12.88 -9.55 -2.23
C PHE A 200 14.13 -10.38 -1.97
N PHE A 201 14.72 -10.26 -0.78
CA PHE A 201 15.93 -11.00 -0.44
C PHE A 201 15.71 -12.50 -0.38
N GLN A 202 14.59 -12.94 0.18
CA GLN A 202 14.22 -14.35 0.21
C GLN A 202 14.03 -14.92 -1.20
N LYS A 203 13.35 -14.19 -2.10
CA LYS A 203 13.07 -14.63 -3.47
C LYS A 203 14.33 -14.63 -4.34
N HIS A 204 15.14 -13.57 -4.31
CA HIS A 204 16.22 -13.37 -5.28
C HIS A 204 17.61 -13.80 -4.79
N TYR A 205 17.82 -13.90 -3.47
CA TYR A 205 19.11 -14.31 -2.89
C TYR A 205 19.01 -15.52 -1.96
N GLY A 206 17.81 -16.11 -1.82
CA GLY A 206 17.59 -17.33 -1.02
C GLY A 206 17.68 -17.15 0.49
N ALA A 207 17.84 -15.91 0.98
CA ALA A 207 17.95 -15.62 2.40
C ALA A 207 17.41 -14.22 2.73
N PRO A 208 16.82 -14.01 3.92
CA PRO A 208 16.17 -12.74 4.26
C PRO A 208 17.13 -11.58 4.61
N MET A 209 18.43 -11.83 4.76
CA MET A 209 19.49 -10.81 4.94
C MET A 209 19.15 -9.68 5.95
N TYR A 210 18.66 -10.03 7.14
CA TYR A 210 18.13 -9.07 8.14
C TYR A 210 19.06 -7.89 8.49
N SER A 211 20.37 -8.10 8.52
CA SER A 211 21.35 -7.03 8.77
C SER A 211 21.39 -6.00 7.64
N LYS A 212 21.28 -6.44 6.38
CA LYS A 212 21.22 -5.53 5.22
C LYS A 212 19.91 -4.74 5.22
N ILE A 213 18.79 -5.39 5.55
CA ILE A 213 17.50 -4.72 5.71
C ILE A 213 17.60 -3.61 6.77
N ALA A 214 18.14 -3.93 7.95
CA ALA A 214 18.33 -2.95 9.03
C ALA A 214 19.11 -1.71 8.55
N THR A 215 20.23 -1.90 7.86
CA THR A 215 21.04 -0.79 7.32
C THR A 215 20.31 0.00 6.25
N ILE A 216 19.61 -0.67 5.32
CA ILE A 216 18.82 0.02 4.27
C ILE A 216 17.74 0.89 4.91
N ILE A 217 17.03 0.35 5.90
CA ILE A 217 15.99 1.10 6.63
C ILE A 217 16.58 2.28 7.40
N PHE A 218 17.73 2.10 8.05
CA PHE A 218 18.45 3.20 8.70
C PHE A 218 18.82 4.31 7.70
N VAL A 219 19.29 3.95 6.50
CA VAL A 219 19.69 4.92 5.47
C VAL A 219 18.50 5.69 4.89
N ILE A 220 17.33 5.06 4.77
CA ILE A 220 16.12 5.70 4.24
C ILE A 220 15.41 6.56 5.30
N PHE A 221 15.28 6.04 6.53
CA PHE A 221 14.42 6.63 7.57
C PHE A 221 15.19 7.28 8.72
N GLY A 222 16.52 7.15 8.78
CA GLY A 222 17.36 7.69 9.87
C GLY A 222 17.24 6.95 11.19
N GLU A 223 16.50 5.84 11.23
CA GLU A 223 16.21 5.09 12.46
C GLU A 223 16.98 3.78 12.52
N ALA A 224 17.77 3.61 13.59
CA ALA A 224 18.52 2.38 13.80
C ALA A 224 17.57 1.24 14.22
N LEU A 225 17.39 0.25 13.35
CA LEU A 225 16.80 -1.03 13.69
C LEU A 225 17.93 -2.06 13.84
N ASP A 226 17.91 -2.85 14.91
CA ASP A 226 18.74 -4.05 14.95
C ASP A 226 18.09 -5.21 14.17
N SER A 227 18.87 -6.26 13.89
CA SER A 227 18.37 -7.43 13.16
C SER A 227 17.25 -8.17 13.89
N ASN A 228 17.15 -8.08 15.22
CA ASN A 228 16.07 -8.71 15.99
C ASN A 228 14.76 -7.95 15.82
N HIS A 229 14.79 -6.62 15.72
CA HIS A 229 13.62 -5.80 15.38
C HIS A 229 13.12 -6.13 13.98
N VAL A 230 14.03 -6.21 12.99
CA VAL A 230 13.67 -6.62 11.63
C VAL A 230 13.04 -8.01 11.63
N LEU A 231 13.68 -8.98 12.31
CA LEU A 231 13.15 -10.34 12.43
C LEU A 231 11.73 -10.36 13.02
N LYS A 232 11.47 -9.58 14.09
CA LYS A 232 10.14 -9.48 14.71
C LYS A 232 9.10 -8.95 13.73
N LEU A 233 9.42 -7.92 12.96
CA LEU A 233 8.51 -7.39 11.93
C LEU A 233 8.22 -8.47 10.86
N CYS A 234 9.25 -9.20 10.42
CA CYS A 234 9.10 -10.25 9.40
C CYS A 234 8.39 -11.53 9.88
N LYS A 235 8.25 -11.78 11.20
CA LYS A 235 7.53 -12.97 11.71
C LYS A 235 6.07 -12.97 11.29
N ASP A 236 5.42 -11.81 11.28
CA ASP A 236 4.03 -11.68 10.87
C ASP A 236 3.88 -11.86 9.35
N ALA A 237 4.87 -11.44 8.57
CA ALA A 237 4.91 -11.66 7.12
C ALA A 237 4.84 -13.15 6.75
N ASN A 238 5.58 -14.01 7.46
CA ASN A 238 5.57 -15.47 7.22
C ASN A 238 4.24 -16.14 7.58
N LYS A 239 3.50 -15.62 8.56
CA LYS A 239 2.20 -16.17 8.98
C LYS A 239 1.12 -16.02 7.90
N HIS A 240 1.27 -15.02 7.03
CA HIS A 240 0.30 -14.67 6.00
C HIS A 240 0.64 -15.25 4.61
N LEU A 241 1.83 -15.82 4.41
CA LEU A 241 2.21 -16.47 3.16
C LEU A 241 1.53 -17.83 2.95
N GLY A 242 0.86 -18.39 3.97
CA GLY A 242 0.20 -19.70 3.89
C GLY A 242 1.19 -20.85 3.70
N GLU A 243 0.76 -22.07 4.01
CA GLU A 243 1.56 -23.29 3.88
C GLU A 243 1.97 -23.60 2.41
N ASP A 244 1.38 -22.90 1.44
CA ASP A 244 1.66 -23.04 0.00
C ASP A 244 2.93 -22.31 -0.47
N TYR A 245 3.50 -21.41 0.34
CA TYR A 245 4.76 -20.71 0.05
C TYR A 245 5.96 -21.27 0.82
N ILE A 246 5.88 -22.51 1.32
CA ILE A 246 7.05 -23.26 1.77
C ILE A 246 7.82 -23.70 0.53
N PHE A 247 8.71 -22.84 0.04
CA PHE A 247 9.70 -23.22 -0.97
C PHE A 247 10.48 -24.43 -0.44
N ARG A 248 10.30 -25.56 -1.13
CA ARG A 248 11.03 -26.80 -0.91
C ARG A 248 12.53 -26.50 -0.96
N LYS A 249 13.22 -26.95 0.10
CA LYS A 249 14.68 -26.96 0.24
C LYS A 249 15.37 -27.62 -0.95
#